data_AF-A0A9W7APU2-F1
#
_entry.id   AF-A0A9W7APU2-F1
#
_cell.length_a   1.000
_cell.length_b   1.000
_cell.length_c   1.000
_cell.angle_alpha   90.00
_cell.angle_beta   90.00
_cell.angle_gamma   90.00
#
_symmetry.space_group_name_H-M   'P 1'
#
loop_
_entity.id
_entity.type
_entity.pdbx_description
1 polymer ?
#
loop_
_entity_poly.entity_id
_entity_poly.type
_entity_poly.pdbx_seq_one_letter_code
_entity_poly.pdbx_strand_id
1 'polypeptide(L)'
;MVCKFVNDYTGCQHMRSPSELGGLYWTLSSVFGVSLTFVALDFYIDKEDALLATEPPKVKVRVNRDLVESLVYMWYISFFAMLVLIYFNDKRFLGSFWSVETAKESACNEWRLGHNDELKMKIFRKPKMYRAAIEDDVIIWVQENFGRWCEEYFMTEKLLKTIPKYMLPEDSSEIFKNARKSNSLFLIKKKSSTLRKISLAEQEDMEGERMIGLLSKKPRSSSVVAPA
;
A
#
# COMPACT_ATOMS: atom_id res chain seq x y z
N MET A 1 -1.55 18.35 -21.83
CA MET A 1 -2.30 18.37 -23.11
C MET A 1 -1.49 17.85 -24.29
N VAL A 2 -0.25 18.31 -24.51
CA VAL A 2 0.57 17.87 -25.66
C VAL A 2 0.82 16.36 -25.69
N CYS A 3 1.17 15.73 -24.55
CA CYS A 3 1.32 14.27 -24.49
C CYS A 3 0.04 13.51 -24.85
N LYS A 4 -1.14 14.07 -24.57
CA LYS A 4 -2.42 13.44 -24.93
C LYS A 4 -2.63 13.45 -26.44
N PHE A 5 -2.39 14.59 -27.09
CA PHE A 5 -2.50 14.70 -28.54
C PHE A 5 -1.50 13.78 -29.25
N VAL A 6 -0.23 13.83 -28.86
CA VAL A 6 0.80 12.94 -29.44
C VAL A 6 0.41 11.47 -29.23
N ASN A 7 0.01 11.08 -28.01
CA ASN A 7 -0.37 9.71 -27.70
C ASN A 7 -1.62 9.22 -28.45
N ASP A 8 -2.61 10.09 -28.65
CA ASP A 8 -3.85 9.75 -29.37
C ASP A 8 -3.60 9.54 -30.87
N TYR A 9 -2.59 10.20 -31.46
CA TYR A 9 -2.24 10.05 -32.88
C TYR A 9 -1.10 9.06 -33.16
N THR A 10 -0.22 8.76 -32.20
CA THR A 10 0.91 7.83 -32.41
C THR A 10 0.65 6.41 -31.92
N GLY A 11 -0.44 6.17 -31.18
CA GLY A 11 -0.77 4.83 -30.68
C GLY A 11 0.25 4.27 -29.67
N CYS A 12 1.07 5.14 -29.05
CA CYS A 12 2.10 4.72 -28.10
C CYS A 12 1.51 4.22 -26.77
N GLN A 13 1.09 2.95 -26.73
CA GLN A 13 0.48 2.32 -25.54
C GLN A 13 1.31 2.45 -24.25
N HIS A 14 2.64 2.57 -24.36
CA HIS A 14 3.55 2.75 -23.22
C HIS A 14 3.36 4.08 -22.46
N MET A 15 2.93 5.15 -23.13
CA MET A 15 2.65 6.44 -22.47
C MET A 15 1.23 6.50 -21.91
N ARG A 16 0.41 5.50 -22.23
CA ARG A 16 -0.95 5.33 -21.73
C ARG A 16 -0.93 4.53 -20.42
N SER A 17 -0.29 5.07 -19.39
CA SER A 17 -0.27 4.40 -18.09
C SER A 17 -1.72 4.28 -17.57
N PRO A 18 -2.22 3.07 -17.28
CA PRO A 18 -3.55 2.89 -16.69
C PRO A 18 -3.74 3.69 -15.40
N SER A 19 -2.62 4.03 -14.74
CA SER A 19 -2.59 4.80 -13.52
C SER A 19 -3.05 6.26 -13.67
N GLU A 20 -3.08 6.83 -14.87
CA GLU A 20 -3.44 8.25 -15.08
C GLU A 20 -4.86 8.47 -15.63
N LEU A 21 -5.43 7.48 -16.33
CA LEU A 21 -6.72 7.63 -17.02
C LEU A 21 -7.79 6.65 -16.53
N GLY A 22 -7.43 5.72 -15.64
CA GLY A 22 -8.30 4.63 -15.21
C GLY A 22 -8.24 3.43 -16.16
N GLY A 23 -8.51 2.24 -15.61
CA GLY A 23 -8.46 0.99 -16.36
C GLY A 23 -9.52 0.90 -17.46
N LEU A 24 -10.72 1.44 -17.20
CA LEU A 24 -11.84 1.38 -18.15
C LEU A 24 -11.59 2.23 -19.39
N TYR A 25 -11.09 3.45 -19.20
CA TYR A 25 -10.75 4.32 -20.32
C TYR A 25 -9.61 3.75 -21.16
N TRP A 26 -8.62 3.13 -20.49
CA TRP A 26 -7.50 2.47 -21.16
C TRP A 26 -7.97 1.30 -22.03
N THR A 27 -8.85 0.43 -21.53
CA THR A 27 -9.38 -0.71 -22.28
C THR A 27 -10.24 -0.25 -23.46
N LEU A 28 -11.22 0.63 -23.21
CA LEU A 28 -12.11 1.14 -24.26
C LEU A 28 -11.34 1.83 -25.37
N SER A 29 -10.42 2.73 -25.03
CA SER A 29 -9.68 3.44 -26.08
C SER A 29 -8.68 2.56 -26.83
N SER A 30 -8.18 1.48 -26.22
CA SER A 30 -7.33 0.53 -26.94
C SER A 30 -8.14 -0.25 -27.98
N VAL A 31 -9.36 -0.67 -27.63
CA VAL A 31 -10.29 -1.32 -28.56
C VAL A 31 -10.73 -0.34 -29.66
N PHE A 32 -11.25 0.83 -29.29
CA PHE A 32 -11.70 1.84 -30.27
C PHE A 32 -10.59 2.31 -31.20
N GLY A 33 -9.36 2.50 -30.69
CA GLY A 33 -8.24 2.95 -31.52
C GLY A 33 -7.94 1.98 -32.66
N VAL A 34 -7.97 0.68 -32.37
CA VAL A 34 -7.71 -0.36 -33.36
C VAL A 34 -8.94 -0.62 -34.24
N SER A 35 -10.16 -0.63 -33.67
CA SER A 35 -11.38 -0.81 -34.46
C SER A 35 -11.61 0.32 -35.46
N LEU A 36 -11.39 1.58 -35.07
CA LEU A 36 -11.59 2.75 -35.96
C LEU A 36 -10.60 2.78 -37.11
N THR A 37 -9.36 2.33 -36.91
CA THR A 37 -8.38 2.23 -38.01
C THR A 37 -8.85 1.28 -39.12
N PHE A 38 -9.61 0.23 -38.79
CA PHE A 38 -10.14 -0.69 -39.80
C PHE A 38 -11.39 -0.17 -40.48
N VAL A 39 -12.31 0.45 -39.73
CA VAL A 39 -13.47 1.12 -40.35
C VAL A 39 -13.03 2.18 -41.35
N ALA A 40 -11.97 2.94 -41.01
CA ALA A 40 -11.39 3.92 -41.92
C ALA A 40 -10.74 3.26 -43.16
N LEU A 41 -10.11 2.10 -43.00
CA LEU A 41 -9.48 1.38 -44.10
C LEU A 41 -10.51 0.75 -45.04
N ASP A 42 -11.55 0.09 -44.51
CA ASP A 42 -12.63 -0.49 -45.31
C ASP A 42 -13.33 0.61 -46.12
N PHE A 43 -13.62 1.76 -45.49
CA PHE A 43 -14.19 2.91 -46.18
C PHE A 43 -13.25 3.52 -47.24
N TYR A 44 -11.93 3.41 -47.06
CA TYR A 44 -10.95 3.85 -48.04
C TYR A 44 -10.88 2.89 -49.23
N ILE A 45 -10.85 1.57 -49.00
CA ILE A 45 -10.83 0.54 -50.04
C ILE A 45 -12.13 0.60 -50.87
N ASP A 46 -13.28 0.69 -50.23
CA ASP A 46 -14.58 0.80 -50.92
C ASP A 46 -14.63 2.02 -51.85
N LYS A 47 -14.05 3.14 -51.42
CA LYS A 47 -13.94 4.35 -52.24
C LYS A 47 -12.93 4.21 -53.36
N GLU A 48 -11.79 3.58 -53.11
CA GLU A 48 -10.79 3.32 -54.15
C GLU A 48 -11.38 2.42 -55.24
N ASP A 49 -12.05 1.33 -54.88
CA ASP A 49 -12.70 0.42 -55.84
C ASP A 49 -13.80 1.13 -56.67
N ALA A 50 -14.58 2.02 -56.04
CA ALA A 50 -15.58 2.83 -56.72
C ALA A 50 -14.96 3.87 -57.69
N LEU A 51 -13.82 4.46 -57.33
CA LEU A 51 -13.11 5.44 -58.16
C LEU A 51 -12.38 4.76 -59.33
N LEU A 52 -11.77 3.58 -59.09
CA LEU A 52 -11.13 2.76 -60.11
C LEU A 52 -12.12 2.27 -61.18
N ALA A 53 -13.39 2.08 -60.82
CA ALA A 53 -14.46 1.76 -61.77
C ALA A 53 -14.81 2.93 -62.73
N THR A 54 -14.43 4.16 -62.39
CA THR A 54 -14.84 5.37 -63.13
C THR A 54 -13.69 6.05 -63.87
N GLU A 55 -12.48 6.08 -63.30
CA GLU A 55 -11.31 6.73 -63.91
C GLU A 55 -10.00 5.93 -63.68
N PRO A 56 -9.07 5.85 -64.65
CA PRO A 56 -7.80 5.16 -64.45
C PRO A 56 -6.90 5.92 -63.44
N PRO A 57 -6.32 5.23 -62.43
CA PRO A 57 -5.66 5.87 -61.30
C PRO A 57 -4.32 6.52 -61.68
N LYS A 58 -4.05 7.73 -61.16
CA LYS A 58 -2.80 8.49 -61.37
C LYS A 58 -1.65 8.10 -60.44
N VAL A 59 -1.93 7.39 -59.34
CA VAL A 59 -0.92 6.84 -58.41
C VAL A 59 -1.42 5.50 -57.90
N LYS A 60 -0.65 4.42 -58.07
CA LYS A 60 -0.97 3.08 -57.53
C LYS A 60 -0.32 2.92 -56.16
N VAL A 61 -1.04 3.21 -55.09
CA VAL A 61 -0.66 2.76 -53.75
C VAL A 61 -1.31 1.41 -53.53
N ARG A 62 -0.55 0.32 -53.66
CA ARG A 62 -1.09 -1.04 -53.45
C ARG A 62 -1.11 -1.33 -51.96
N VAL A 63 -2.24 -1.10 -51.30
CA VAL A 63 -2.45 -1.54 -49.92
C VAL A 63 -2.72 -3.05 -49.94
N ASN A 64 -1.84 -3.84 -49.33
CA ASN A 64 -2.04 -5.29 -49.23
C ASN A 64 -3.08 -5.58 -48.13
N ARG A 65 -4.35 -5.74 -48.54
CA ARG A 65 -5.48 -6.05 -47.65
C ARG A 65 -5.19 -7.23 -46.72
N ASP A 66 -4.62 -8.31 -47.26
CA ASP A 66 -4.26 -9.52 -46.50
C ASP A 66 -3.24 -9.25 -45.38
N LEU A 67 -2.27 -8.37 -45.62
CA LEU A 67 -1.26 -8.02 -44.62
C LEU A 67 -1.90 -7.22 -43.48
N VAL A 68 -2.79 -6.30 -43.81
CA VAL A 68 -3.51 -5.52 -42.80
C VAL A 68 -4.44 -6.42 -41.99
N GLU A 69 -5.23 -7.27 -42.65
CA GLU A 69 -6.09 -8.28 -42.01
C GLU A 69 -5.29 -9.17 -41.04
N SER A 70 -4.11 -9.65 -41.45
CA SER A 70 -3.27 -10.50 -40.59
C SER A 70 -2.79 -9.81 -39.31
N LEU A 71 -2.46 -8.51 -39.37
CA LEU A 71 -2.05 -7.72 -38.20
C LEU A 71 -3.23 -7.50 -37.24
N VAL A 72 -4.46 -7.39 -37.77
CA VAL A 72 -5.69 -7.26 -36.99
C VAL A 72 -5.96 -8.53 -36.19
N TYR A 73 -5.94 -9.67 -36.87
CA TYR A 73 -6.18 -10.96 -36.22
C TYR A 73 -5.13 -11.23 -35.15
N MET A 74 -3.86 -10.90 -35.41
CA MET A 74 -2.80 -10.99 -34.42
C MET A 74 -3.08 -10.11 -33.18
N TRP A 75 -3.58 -8.88 -33.38
CA TRP A 75 -3.97 -8.00 -32.29
C TRP A 75 -5.16 -8.55 -31.49
N TYR A 76 -6.24 -8.99 -32.15
CA TYR A 76 -7.40 -9.57 -31.46
C TYR A 76 -7.04 -10.86 -30.71
N ILE A 77 -6.19 -11.72 -31.27
CA ILE A 77 -5.68 -12.91 -30.58
C ILE A 77 -4.88 -12.50 -29.35
N SER A 78 -4.03 -11.49 -29.44
CA SER A 78 -3.25 -10.96 -28.30
C SER A 78 -4.15 -10.35 -27.22
N PHE A 79 -5.18 -9.61 -27.63
CA PHE A 79 -6.17 -9.02 -26.73
C PHE A 79 -7.03 -10.10 -26.06
N PHE A 80 -7.45 -11.12 -26.80
CA PHE A 80 -8.17 -12.26 -26.27
C PHE A 80 -7.32 -13.08 -25.29
N ALA A 81 -6.05 -13.33 -25.62
CA ALA A 81 -5.12 -13.98 -24.72
C ALA A 81 -4.92 -13.16 -23.43
N MET A 82 -4.85 -11.84 -23.53
CA MET A 82 -4.83 -10.96 -22.36
C MET A 82 -6.11 -11.10 -21.52
N LEU A 83 -7.30 -11.13 -22.11
CA LEU A 83 -8.57 -11.35 -21.38
C LEU A 83 -8.60 -12.71 -20.69
N VAL A 84 -8.12 -13.75 -21.35
CA VAL A 84 -8.00 -15.10 -20.78
C VAL A 84 -7.04 -15.10 -19.59
N LEU A 85 -5.87 -14.47 -19.71
CA LEU A 85 -4.93 -14.33 -18.60
C LEU A 85 -5.53 -13.56 -17.42
N ILE A 86 -6.30 -12.50 -17.68
CA ILE A 86 -7.00 -11.75 -16.62
C ILE A 86 -8.06 -12.63 -15.94
N TYR A 87 -8.78 -13.45 -16.71
CA TYR A 87 -9.79 -14.36 -16.18
C TYR A 87 -9.19 -15.45 -15.27
N PHE A 88 -8.01 -15.98 -15.63
CA PHE A 88 -7.28 -16.96 -14.81
C PHE A 88 -6.54 -16.33 -13.61
N ASN A 89 -6.32 -15.02 -13.65
CA ASN A 89 -5.76 -14.29 -12.51
C ASN A 89 -6.80 -14.11 -11.40
N ASP A 90 -6.33 -13.59 -10.26
CA ASP A 90 -7.19 -13.31 -9.13
C ASP A 90 -8.31 -12.33 -9.52
N LYS A 91 -9.56 -12.70 -9.24
CA LYS A 91 -10.75 -11.89 -9.57
C LYS A 91 -10.70 -10.49 -8.97
N ARG A 92 -9.87 -10.29 -7.93
CA ARG A 92 -9.58 -8.96 -7.37
C ARG A 92 -9.01 -7.97 -8.39
N PHE A 93 -8.31 -8.43 -9.43
CA PHE A 93 -7.73 -7.57 -10.46
C PHE A 93 -8.69 -7.24 -11.61
N LEU A 94 -9.80 -7.97 -11.76
CA LEU A 94 -10.84 -7.64 -12.76
C LEU A 94 -11.43 -6.25 -12.49
N GLY A 95 -11.62 -5.89 -11.22
CA GLY A 95 -12.09 -4.56 -10.84
C GLY A 95 -11.17 -3.44 -11.33
N SER A 96 -9.86 -3.67 -11.41
CA SER A 96 -8.87 -2.67 -11.82
C SER A 96 -9.05 -2.19 -13.26
N PHE A 97 -9.53 -3.07 -14.14
CA PHE A 97 -9.75 -2.75 -15.56
C PHE A 97 -11.12 -2.10 -15.81
N TRP A 98 -12.07 -2.22 -14.88
CA TRP A 98 -13.40 -1.61 -14.94
C TRP A 98 -13.47 -0.36 -14.06
N SER A 99 -12.42 -0.10 -13.28
CA SER A 99 -12.29 1.10 -12.49
C SER A 99 -12.04 2.32 -13.39
N VAL A 100 -12.84 3.35 -13.15
CA VAL A 100 -12.64 4.69 -13.71
C VAL A 100 -11.68 5.49 -12.82
N GLU A 101 -11.38 5.01 -11.61
CA GLU A 101 -10.55 5.75 -10.67
C GLU A 101 -9.12 5.90 -11.17
N THR A 102 -8.62 7.13 -11.13
CA THR A 102 -7.22 7.44 -11.39
C THR A 102 -6.36 6.93 -10.23
N ALA A 103 -5.09 6.59 -10.42
CA ALA A 103 -4.22 6.16 -9.31
C ALA A 103 -4.05 7.22 -8.21
N LYS A 104 -4.22 8.51 -8.55
CA LYS A 104 -4.27 9.61 -7.57
C LYS A 104 -5.54 9.54 -6.72
N GLU A 105 -6.68 9.36 -7.37
CA GLU A 105 -7.99 9.25 -6.72
C GLU A 105 -8.09 7.96 -5.90
N SER A 106 -7.59 6.85 -6.43
CA SER A 106 -7.51 5.57 -5.74
C SER A 106 -6.65 5.66 -4.47
N ALA A 107 -5.50 6.35 -4.52
CA ALA A 107 -4.68 6.59 -3.32
C ALA A 107 -5.40 7.48 -2.29
N CYS A 108 -6.15 8.50 -2.74
CA CYS A 108 -6.96 9.33 -1.86
C CYS A 108 -8.13 8.56 -1.24
N ASN A 109 -8.79 7.71 -2.03
CA ASN A 109 -9.90 6.86 -1.60
C ASN A 109 -9.42 5.78 -0.64
N GLU A 110 -8.24 5.16 -0.88
CA GLU A 110 -7.61 4.22 0.05
C GLU A 110 -7.35 4.89 1.41
N TRP A 111 -6.96 6.16 1.42
CA TRP A 111 -6.78 6.91 2.66
C TRP A 111 -8.12 7.23 3.36
N ARG A 112 -9.13 7.69 2.60
CA ARG A 112 -10.47 8.02 3.13
C ARG A 112 -11.21 6.80 3.68
N LEU A 113 -11.12 5.67 2.98
CA LEU A 113 -11.77 4.41 3.34
C LEU A 113 -10.94 3.55 4.30
N GLY A 114 -9.67 3.90 4.53
CA GLY A 114 -8.80 3.17 5.44
C GLY A 114 -9.31 3.24 6.87
N HIS A 115 -9.57 2.09 7.50
CA HIS A 115 -9.95 2.02 8.91
C HIS A 115 -8.75 1.97 9.86
N ASN A 116 -7.57 1.56 9.37
CA ASN A 116 -6.38 1.37 10.18
C ASN A 116 -5.37 2.50 9.93
N ASP A 117 -4.77 3.01 11.00
CA ASP A 117 -3.73 4.05 10.94
C ASP A 117 -2.52 3.62 10.09
N GLU A 118 -2.16 2.33 10.13
CA GLU A 118 -1.10 1.75 9.28
C GLU A 118 -1.39 1.86 7.77
N LEU A 119 -2.65 1.67 7.38
CA LEU A 119 -3.06 1.79 5.98
C LEU A 119 -3.01 3.25 5.55
N LYS A 120 -3.54 4.15 6.39
CA LYS A 120 -3.50 5.60 6.14
C LYS A 120 -2.07 6.12 6.04
N MET A 121 -1.14 5.62 6.84
CA MET A 121 0.29 6.00 6.81
C MET A 121 0.98 5.70 5.47
N LYS A 122 0.45 4.78 4.64
CA LYS A 122 1.03 4.50 3.31
C LYS A 122 1.00 5.72 2.39
N ILE A 123 0.12 6.69 2.64
CA ILE A 123 0.01 7.92 1.84
C ILE A 123 1.32 8.72 1.84
N PHE A 124 2.12 8.66 2.92
CA PHE A 124 3.40 9.37 3.00
C PHE A 124 4.49 8.78 2.12
N ARG A 125 4.34 7.54 1.64
CA ARG A 125 5.25 6.94 0.65
C ARG A 125 4.96 7.41 -0.77
N LYS A 126 3.77 7.96 -1.02
CA LYS A 126 3.36 8.46 -2.33
C LYS A 126 3.89 9.89 -2.54
N PRO A 127 4.20 10.28 -3.79
CA PRO A 127 4.67 11.62 -4.08
C PRO A 127 3.59 12.67 -3.79
N LYS A 128 4.00 13.92 -3.52
CA LYS A 128 3.10 15.02 -3.12
C LYS A 128 1.88 15.17 -4.05
N MET A 129 2.07 15.00 -5.36
CA MET A 129 1.01 15.14 -6.35
C MET A 129 -0.18 14.19 -6.15
N TYR A 130 0.00 13.06 -5.46
CA TYR A 130 -1.06 12.08 -5.21
C TYR A 130 -1.90 12.43 -3.99
N ARG A 131 -1.36 13.23 -3.06
CA ARG A 131 -2.02 13.59 -1.80
C ARG A 131 -2.52 15.03 -1.77
N ALA A 132 -2.29 15.81 -2.82
CA ALA A 132 -2.66 17.22 -2.85
C ALA A 132 -4.16 17.46 -2.59
N ALA A 133 -5.02 16.52 -3.01
CA ALA A 133 -6.47 16.63 -2.82
C ALA A 133 -6.96 16.32 -1.39
N ILE A 134 -6.13 15.69 -0.56
CA ILE A 134 -6.44 15.31 0.83
C ILE A 134 -5.42 15.91 1.80
N GLU A 135 -4.63 16.89 1.36
CA GLU A 135 -3.49 17.40 2.12
C GLU A 135 -3.95 17.99 3.47
N ASP A 136 -5.03 18.77 3.46
CA ASP A 136 -5.60 19.40 4.65
C ASP A 136 -6.19 18.36 5.63
N ASP A 137 -6.97 17.40 5.12
CA ASP A 137 -7.55 16.31 5.92
C ASP A 137 -6.45 15.46 6.58
N VAL A 138 -5.35 15.21 5.86
CA VAL A 138 -4.20 14.46 6.37
C VAL A 138 -3.49 15.26 7.47
N ILE A 139 -3.36 16.58 7.34
CA ILE A 139 -2.74 17.43 8.37
C ILE A 139 -3.54 17.35 9.66
N ILE A 140 -4.86 17.53 9.59
CA ILE A 140 -5.75 17.47 10.76
C ILE A 140 -5.63 16.09 11.42
N TRP A 141 -5.75 15.01 10.63
CA TRP A 141 -5.62 13.66 11.14
C TRP A 141 -4.26 13.38 11.80
N VAL A 142 -3.15 13.87 11.22
CA VAL A 142 -1.82 13.75 11.83
C VAL A 142 -1.79 14.50 13.16
N GLN A 143 -2.28 15.73 13.21
CA GLN A 143 -2.24 16.57 14.41
C GLN A 143 -3.03 15.96 15.57
N GLU A 144 -4.25 15.46 15.30
CA GLU A 144 -5.11 14.84 16.31
C GLU A 144 -4.53 13.53 16.87
N ASN A 145 -3.91 12.71 16.03
CA ASN A 145 -3.43 11.38 16.42
C ASN A 145 -1.96 11.34 16.84
N PHE A 146 -1.20 12.41 16.61
CA PHE A 146 0.25 12.43 16.87
C PHE A 146 0.61 12.06 18.31
N GLY A 147 -0.11 12.60 19.29
CA GLY A 147 0.11 12.32 20.71
C GLY A 147 -0.09 10.83 21.02
N ARG A 148 -1.22 10.27 20.60
CA ARG A 148 -1.57 8.85 20.77
C ARG A 148 -0.52 7.93 20.15
N TRP A 149 -0.08 8.22 18.92
CA TRP A 149 0.93 7.41 18.24
C TRP A 149 2.30 7.43 18.93
N CYS A 150 2.64 8.52 19.61
CA CYS A 150 3.87 8.60 20.40
C CYS A 150 3.79 7.75 21.68
N GLU A 151 2.63 7.68 22.31
CA GLU A 151 2.39 6.86 23.50
C GLU A 151 2.36 5.36 23.17
N GLU A 152 1.69 4.98 22.09
CA GLU A 152 1.54 3.60 21.61
C GLU A 152 2.82 3.04 20.94
N TYR A 153 3.91 3.82 20.88
CA TYR A 153 5.15 3.48 20.14
C TYR A 153 4.97 3.24 18.63
N PHE A 154 3.80 3.59 18.09
CA PHE A 154 3.54 3.52 16.66
C PHE A 154 4.43 4.50 15.87
N MET A 155 4.64 5.69 16.42
CA MET A 155 5.52 6.70 15.83
C MET A 155 6.99 6.31 16.02
N THR A 156 7.68 6.03 14.91
CA THR A 156 9.13 5.74 14.90
C THR A 156 9.92 6.92 14.32
N GLU A 157 11.20 7.08 14.69
CA GLU A 157 12.08 8.12 14.12
C GLU A 157 12.13 8.10 12.58
N LYS A 158 12.05 6.92 11.95
CA LYS A 158 11.99 6.79 10.49
C LYS A 158 10.70 7.38 9.93
N LEU A 159 9.57 7.14 10.59
CA LEU A 159 8.26 7.65 10.18
C LEU A 159 8.21 9.16 10.35
N LEU A 160 8.75 9.68 11.45
CA LEU A 160 8.88 11.12 11.71
C LEU A 160 9.67 11.85 10.61
N LYS A 161 10.73 11.23 10.07
CA LYS A 161 11.50 11.80 8.95
C LYS A 161 10.78 11.70 7.60
N THR A 162 9.87 10.74 7.46
CA THR A 162 9.10 10.53 6.21
C THR A 162 7.98 11.55 6.10
N ILE A 163 7.36 11.94 7.22
CA ILE A 163 6.29 12.93 7.26
C ILE A 163 6.89 14.33 7.05
N PRO A 164 6.34 15.14 6.12
CA PRO A 164 6.79 16.53 5.93
C PRO A 164 6.58 17.37 7.19
N LYS A 165 7.55 18.25 7.50
CA LYS A 165 7.52 19.09 8.71
C LYS A 165 6.28 19.96 8.85
N TYR A 166 5.73 20.48 7.75
CA TYR A 166 4.53 21.33 7.79
C TYR A 166 3.25 20.57 8.16
N MET A 167 3.25 19.23 8.10
CA MET A 167 2.09 18.41 8.49
C MET A 167 2.15 18.00 9.97
N LEU A 168 3.29 18.20 10.62
CA LEU A 168 3.48 17.86 12.01
C LEU A 168 3.01 19.01 12.91
N PRO A 169 2.53 18.71 14.13
CA PRO A 169 2.35 19.73 15.17
C PRO A 169 3.66 20.52 15.39
N GLU A 170 3.54 21.80 15.72
CA GLU A 170 4.68 22.69 15.98
C GLU A 170 5.61 22.10 17.07
N ASP A 171 5.02 21.54 18.12
CA ASP A 171 5.72 20.92 19.24
C ASP A 171 6.03 19.42 19.05
N SER A 172 5.92 18.90 17.82
CA SER A 172 6.06 17.47 17.51
C SER A 172 7.37 16.85 18.02
N SER A 173 8.47 17.59 17.97
CA SER A 173 9.77 17.09 18.44
C SER A 173 9.85 16.97 19.96
N GLU A 174 9.16 17.85 20.69
CA GLU A 174 9.11 17.84 22.15
C GLU A 174 8.17 16.76 22.65
N ILE A 175 6.97 16.66 22.05
CA ILE A 175 5.98 15.62 22.35
C ILE A 175 6.61 14.23 22.18
N PHE A 176 7.33 14.01 21.06
CA PHE A 176 7.98 12.73 20.80
C PHE A 176 9.07 12.39 21.83
N LYS A 177 9.92 13.36 22.20
CA LYS A 177 10.96 13.18 23.22
C LYS A 177 10.35 12.90 24.60
N ASN A 178 9.31 13.65 24.97
CA ASN A 178 8.64 13.52 26.26
C ASN A 178 7.95 12.16 26.39
N ALA A 179 7.22 11.72 25.35
CA ALA A 179 6.60 10.39 25.32
C ALA A 179 7.65 9.28 25.50
N ARG A 180 8.77 9.35 24.76
CA ARG A 180 9.83 8.34 24.86
C ARG A 180 10.53 8.33 26.22
N LYS A 181 10.74 9.50 26.83
CA LYS A 181 11.30 9.64 28.18
C LYS A 181 10.33 9.12 29.24
N SER A 182 9.05 9.46 29.14
CA SER A 182 8.00 8.97 30.03
C SER A 182 7.93 7.44 30.01
N ASN A 183 7.92 6.86 28.81
CA ASN A 183 7.81 5.42 28.67
C ASN A 183 9.09 4.68 29.13
N SER A 184 10.29 5.24 28.91
CA SER A 184 11.52 4.63 29.43
C SER A 184 11.59 4.67 30.96
N LEU A 185 11.14 5.77 31.58
CA LEU A 185 10.98 5.88 33.02
C LEU A 185 9.96 4.86 33.56
N PHE A 186 8.84 4.66 32.86
CA PHE A 186 7.84 3.65 33.22
C PHE A 186 8.43 2.24 33.22
N LEU A 187 9.18 1.87 32.17
CA LEU A 187 9.84 0.57 32.09
C LEU A 187 10.89 0.36 33.19
N ILE A 188 11.68 1.40 33.50
CA ILE A 188 12.68 1.35 34.58
C ILE A 188 11.99 1.15 35.94
N LYS A 189 10.92 1.92 36.23
CA LYS A 189 10.14 1.77 37.47
C LYS A 189 9.52 0.38 37.59
N LYS A 190 8.94 -0.13 36.50
CA LYS A 190 8.36 -1.48 36.45
C LYS A 190 9.42 -2.54 36.75
N LYS A 191 10.57 -2.50 36.06
CA LYS A 191 11.69 -3.43 36.30
C LYS A 191 12.20 -3.37 37.73
N SER A 192 12.40 -2.17 38.28
CA SER A 192 12.82 -1.98 39.67
C SER A 192 11.82 -2.57 40.67
N SER A 193 10.51 -2.38 40.44
CA SER A 193 9.46 -2.95 41.30
C SER A 193 9.43 -4.49 41.28
N THR A 194 9.63 -5.10 40.10
CA THR A 194 9.71 -6.56 39.97
C THR A 194 10.94 -7.11 40.68
N LEU A 195 12.09 -6.45 40.54
CA LEU A 195 13.32 -6.84 41.22
C LEU A 195 13.18 -6.78 42.75
N ARG A 196 12.51 -5.75 43.30
CA ARG A 196 12.23 -5.67 44.74
C ARG A 196 11.35 -6.83 45.22
N LYS A 197 10.36 -7.25 44.43
CA LYS A 197 9.49 -8.39 44.79
C LYS A 197 10.27 -9.70 44.81
N ILE A 198 11.17 -9.90 43.84
CA ILE A 198 12.02 -11.09 43.77
C ILE A 198 12.99 -11.14 44.97
N SER A 199 13.65 -10.03 45.28
CA SER A 199 14.57 -10.00 46.42
C SER A 199 13.88 -10.24 47.77
N LEU A 200 12.63 -9.80 47.92
CA LEU A 200 11.84 -10.07 49.13
C LEU A 200 11.46 -11.56 49.23
N ALA A 201 11.01 -12.17 48.13
CA ALA A 201 10.71 -13.61 48.10
C ALA A 201 11.96 -14.47 48.41
N GLU A 202 13.13 -14.08 47.88
CA GLU A 202 14.39 -14.78 48.15
C GLU A 202 14.85 -14.64 49.62
N GLN A 203 14.54 -13.51 50.28
CA GLN A 203 14.77 -13.36 51.72
C GLN A 203 13.83 -14.23 52.56
N GLU A 204 12.55 -14.32 52.19
CA GLU A 204 11.57 -15.17 52.87
C GLU A 204 11.93 -16.66 52.75
N ASP A 205 12.37 -17.12 51.57
CA ASP A 205 12.82 -18.50 51.33
C ASP A 205 14.06 -18.83 52.17
N MET A 206 15.04 -17.92 52.20
CA MET A 206 16.27 -18.06 53.01
C MET A 206 16.00 -18.10 54.53
N GLU A 207 15.03 -17.32 55.01
CA GLU A 207 14.59 -17.40 56.41
C GLU A 207 13.82 -18.69 56.71
N GLY A 208 12.98 -19.14 55.78
CA GLY A 208 12.30 -20.44 55.86
C GLY A 208 13.27 -21.60 55.99
N GLU A 209 14.30 -21.67 55.14
CA GLU A 209 15.34 -22.70 55.21
C GLU A 209 16.16 -22.64 56.51
N ARG A 210 16.48 -21.43 57.00
CA ARG A 210 17.15 -21.27 58.31
C ARG A 210 16.29 -21.79 59.45
N MET A 211 14.99 -21.51 59.45
CA MET A 211 14.07 -22.00 60.47
C MET A 211 13.92 -23.53 60.45
N ILE A 212 13.86 -24.14 59.26
CA ILE A 212 13.87 -25.61 59.10
C ILE A 212 15.18 -26.21 59.62
N GLY A 213 16.33 -25.60 59.31
CA GLY A 213 17.63 -26.03 59.81
C GLY A 213 17.77 -25.92 61.34
N LEU A 214 17.17 -24.91 61.96
CA LEU A 214 17.12 -24.77 63.42
C LEU A 214 16.22 -25.82 64.07
N LEU A 215 15.08 -26.17 63.46
CA LEU A 215 14.19 -27.24 63.93
C LEU A 215 14.84 -28.63 63.81
N SER A 216 15.65 -28.86 62.78
CA SER A 216 16.42 -30.10 62.59
C SER A 216 17.54 -30.30 63.61
N LYS A 217 18.14 -29.22 64.14
CA LYS A 217 19.23 -29.27 65.14
C LYS A 217 18.78 -29.39 66.59
N LYS A 218 17.48 -29.47 66.86
CA LYS A 218 16.97 -29.63 68.23
C LYS A 218 17.44 -30.99 68.79
N PRO A 219 18.19 -31.04 69.90
CA PRO A 219 18.68 -32.29 70.44
C PRO A 219 17.50 -33.17 70.84
N ARG A 220 17.52 -34.45 70.42
CA ARG A 220 16.69 -35.51 71.00
C ARG A 220 16.97 -35.50 72.49
N SER A 221 16.05 -34.92 73.26
CA SER A 221 16.08 -35.00 74.72
C SER A 221 16.10 -36.47 75.10
N SER A 222 17.19 -36.86 75.75
CA SER A 222 17.42 -38.13 76.43
C SER A 222 16.16 -38.62 77.13
N SER A 223 15.63 -39.76 76.68
CA SER A 223 14.66 -40.52 77.45
C SER A 223 15.36 -41.08 78.69
N VAL A 224 14.92 -40.55 79.82
CA VAL A 224 15.17 -40.94 81.19
C VAL A 224 15.23 -42.47 81.36
N VAL A 225 16.35 -42.95 81.88
CA VAL A 225 16.52 -44.29 82.45
C VAL A 225 15.81 -44.29 83.81
N ALA A 226 14.81 -45.16 84.00
CA ALA A 226 14.19 -45.43 85.29
C ALA A 226 14.93 -46.59 85.99
N PRO A 227 15.20 -46.53 87.31
CA PRO A 227 15.87 -47.60 88.03
C PRO A 227 14.90 -48.53 88.78
N ALA A 228 15.43 -49.72 89.08
CA ALA A 228 14.97 -50.80 89.96
C ALA A 228 13.84 -51.72 89.43
#